data_AF-A0A819K0G9-F1
#
_entry.id   AF-A0A819K0G9-F1
#
_cell.length_a   1.000
_cell.length_b   1.000
_cell.length_c   1.000
_cell.angle_alpha   90.00
_cell.angle_beta   90.00
_cell.angle_gamma   90.00
#
_symmetry.space_group_name_H-M   'P 1'
#
loop_
_entity.id
_entity.type
_entity.pdbx_description
1 polymer ?
#
loop_
_entity_poly.entity_id
_entity_poly.type
_entity_poly.pdbx_seq_one_letter_code
_entity_poly.pdbx_strand_id
1 'polypeptide(L)' 'MIANAGYVIAFACAPGTTADDGKERETNGLFTKHILKHILKPNEDIQMMLTDVTNGVVEESESTQIPHITC' A
#
# COMPACT_ATOMS: atom_id res chain seq x y z
N MET A 1 -17.57 17.59 20.06
CA MET A 1 -16.19 17.18 19.70
C MET A 1 -16.24 15.71 19.34
N ILE A 2 -15.85 15.32 18.12
CA ILE A 2 -15.78 13.90 17.77
C ILE A 2 -14.49 13.38 18.41
N ALA A 3 -14.62 12.73 19.57
CA ALA A 3 -13.51 12.04 20.20
C ALA A 3 -13.22 10.78 19.36
N ASN A 4 -12.05 10.76 18.72
CA ASN A 4 -11.46 9.66 17.95
C ASN A 4 -12.24 9.21 16.71
N ALA A 5 -12.13 9.95 15.60
CA ALA A 5 -12.31 9.32 14.30
C ALA A 5 -11.16 8.31 14.11
N GLY A 6 -11.49 7.04 13.83
CA GLY A 6 -10.48 6.04 13.50
C GLY A 6 -9.67 6.48 12.29
N TYR A 7 -8.35 6.38 12.36
CA TYR A 7 -7.45 6.69 11.26
C TYR A 7 -6.66 5.44 10.87
N VAL A 8 -6.25 5.41 9.61
CA VAL A 8 -5.25 4.46 9.10
C VAL A 8 -4.32 5.27 8.22
N ILE A 9 -3.03 5.13 8.44
CA ILE A 9 -1.98 5.74 7.63
C ILE A 9 -1.20 4.60 6.99
N ALA A 10 -1.12 4.60 5.66
CA ALA A 10 -0.34 3.65 4.90
C ALA A 10 0.79 4.38 4.16
N PHE A 11 2.02 4.08 4.53
CA PHE A 11 3.23 4.56 3.86
C PHE A 11 3.65 3.55 2.78
N ALA A 12 4.08 4.05 1.62
CA ALA A 12 4.46 3.21 0.49
C ALA A 12 5.67 2.30 0.75
N CYS A 13 6.52 2.65 1.73
CA CYS A 13 7.68 1.88 2.14
C CYS A 13 8.00 2.11 3.64
N ALA A 14 8.87 1.26 4.19
CA ALA A 14 9.31 1.31 5.57
C ALA A 14 10.24 2.51 5.82
N PRO A 15 10.35 2.97 7.07
CA PRO A 15 11.30 4.03 7.42
C PRO A 15 12.73 3.69 6.96
N GLY A 16 13.36 4.64 6.27
CA GLY A 16 14.74 4.49 5.79
C GLY A 16 14.89 3.67 4.50
N THR A 17 13.80 3.23 3.87
CA THR A 17 13.82 2.61 2.54
C THR A 17 13.15 3.50 1.49
N THR A 18 13.31 3.14 0.22
CA THR A 18 12.77 3.91 -0.92
C THR A 18 11.59 3.16 -1.52
N ALA A 19 10.55 3.89 -1.88
CA ALA A 19 9.45 3.36 -2.68
C ALA A 19 9.79 3.45 -4.17
N ASP A 20 9.48 2.40 -4.93
CA ASP A 20 9.67 2.33 -6.37
C ASP A 20 8.62 3.20 -7.10
N ASP A 21 9.09 4.08 -7.98
CA ASP A 21 8.29 4.95 -8.83
C ASP A 21 7.63 4.22 -10.02
N GLY A 22 7.92 2.94 -10.19
CA GLY A 22 7.35 2.08 -11.22
C GLY A 22 8.28 1.94 -12.43
N LYS A 23 7.95 1.01 -13.33
CA LYS A 23 8.74 0.73 -14.54
C LYS A 23 8.49 1.80 -15.60
N GLU A 24 9.39 1.94 -16.59
CA GLU A 24 9.30 2.95 -17.66
C GLU A 24 7.94 3.03 -18.40
N ARG A 25 7.16 1.94 -18.41
CA ARG A 25 5.84 1.86 -19.07
C ARG A 25 4.66 1.95 -18.11
N GLU A 26 4.91 2.10 -16.82
CA GLU A 26 3.90 2.24 -15.79
C GLU A 26 3.75 3.72 -15.41
N THR A 27 2.52 4.16 -15.18
CA THR A 27 2.23 5.56 -14.83
C THR A 27 2.21 5.81 -13.32
N ASN A 28 2.31 4.76 -12.52
CA ASN A 28 2.18 4.80 -11.07
C ASN A 28 3.35 4.08 -10.41
N GLY A 29 3.75 4.57 -9.24
CA GLY A 29 4.65 3.84 -8.35
C GLY A 29 4.08 2.49 -7.93
N LEU A 30 4.97 1.58 -7.54
CA LEU A 30 4.65 0.18 -7.26
C LEU A 30 3.53 0.04 -6.21
N PHE A 31 3.59 0.84 -5.15
CA PHE A 31 2.56 0.86 -4.11
C PHE A 31 1.19 1.29 -4.66
N THR A 32 1.14 2.39 -5.41
CA THR A 32 -0.10 2.92 -6.00
C THR A 32 -0.69 1.97 -7.02
N LYS A 33 0.15 1.30 -7.83
CA LYS A 33 -0.27 0.24 -8.75
C LYS A 33 -1.03 -0.86 -8.01
N HIS A 34 -0.53 -1.34 -6.88
CA HIS A 34 -1.21 -2.36 -6.07
C HIS A 34 -2.47 -1.81 -5.37
N ILE A 35 -2.48 -0.56 -4.88
CA ILE A 35 -3.74 0.06 -4.39
C ILE A 35 -4.83 0.01 -5.45
N LEU A 36 -4.56 0.47 -6.67
CA LEU A 36 -5.56 0.55 -7.73
C LEU A 36 -6.12 -0.83 -8.11
N LYS A 37 -5.32 -1.88 -7.97
CA LYS A 37 -5.73 -3.27 -8.20
C LYS A 37 -6.73 -3.76 -7.14
N HIS A 38 -6.55 -3.38 -5.88
CA HIS A 38 -7.31 -3.95 -4.74
C HIS A 38 -8.44 -3.03 -4.23
N ILE A 39 -8.33 -1.70 -4.37
CA ILE A 39 -9.30 -0.74 -3.83
C ILE A 39 -10.71 -0.85 -4.42
N LEU A 40 -10.84 -1.42 -5.63
CA LEU A 40 -12.13 -1.58 -6.31
C LEU A 40 -12.89 -2.84 -5.88
N LYS A 41 -12.30 -3.70 -5.04
CA LYS A 41 -12.95 -4.92 -4.58
C LYS A 41 -14.07 -4.59 -3.58
N PRO A 42 -15.34 -4.90 -3.92
CA PRO A 42 -16.46 -4.54 -3.05
C PRO A 42 -16.47 -5.38 -1.77
N ASN A 43 -16.96 -4.79 -0.68
CA ASN A 43 -17.15 -5.43 0.63
C ASN A 43 -15.87 -5.99 1.27
N GLU A 44 -14.70 -5.43 0.94
CA GLU A 44 -13.45 -5.78 1.59
C GLU A 44 -13.12 -4.82 2.73
N ASP A 45 -12.68 -5.38 3.86
CA ASP A 45 -12.17 -4.58 4.98
C ASP A 45 -10.88 -3.86 4.57
N ILE A 46 -10.72 -2.60 4.98
CA ILE A 46 -9.57 -1.77 4.61
C ILE A 46 -8.23 -2.38 5.06
N GLN A 47 -8.17 -3.07 6.19
CA GLN A 47 -6.96 -3.73 6.68
C GLN A 47 -6.62 -4.95 5.81
N MET A 48 -7.63 -5.70 5.38
CA MET A 48 -7.45 -6.81 4.45
C MET A 48 -6.97 -6.31 3.08
N MET A 49 -7.59 -5.24 2.55
CA MET A 49 -7.17 -4.62 1.30
C MET A 49 -5.71 -4.14 1.37
N LEU A 50 -5.32 -3.45 2.45
CA LEU A 50 -3.94 -2.99 2.64
C LEU A 50 -2.94 -4.14 2.88
N THR A 51 -3.39 -5.27 3.44
CA THR A 51 -2.60 -6.50 3.54
C THR A 51 -2.31 -7.07 2.15
N ASP A 52 -3.33 -7.15 1.29
CA ASP A 52 -3.18 -7.59 -0.10
C ASP A 52 -2.24 -6.67 -0.90
N VAL A 53 -2.37 -5.35 -0.74
CA VAL A 53 -1.44 -4.37 -1.32
C VAL A 53 -0.02 -4.62 -0.85
N THR A 54 0.18 -4.84 0.46
CA THR A 54 1.51 -5.11 1.03
C THR A 54 2.12 -6.38 0.44
N ASN A 55 1.34 -7.47 0.35
CA ASN A 55 1.79 -8.72 -0.24
C ASN A 55 2.21 -8.53 -1.71
N GLY A 56 1.42 -7.81 -2.51
CA GLY A 56 1.74 -7.55 -3.91
C GLY A 56 3.02 -6.72 -4.09
N VAL A 57 3.22 -5.69 -3.26
CA VAL A 57 4.44 -4.87 -3.29
C VAL A 57 5.67 -5.69 -2.88
N VAL A 58 5.57 -6.49 -1.82
CA VAL A 58 6.68 -7.33 -1.34
C VAL A 58 7.06 -8.40 -2.37
N GLU A 59 6.06 -9.04 -3.00
CA GLU A 59 6.28 -10.04 -4.04
C GLU A 59 6.96 -9.42 -5.28
N GLU A 60 6.43 -8.32 -5.80
CA GLU A 60 6.95 -7.71 -7.04
C GLU A 60 8.29 -7.00 -6.85
N SER A 61 8.57 -6.48 -5.65
CA SER A 61 9.84 -5.82 -5.33
C SER A 61 10.92 -6.80 -4.84
N GLU A 62 10.66 -8.10 -4.81
CA GLU A 62 11.57 -9.09 -4.22
C GLU A 62 12.00 -8.72 -2.78
N SER A 63 11.02 -8.26 -1.97
CA SER A 63 11.19 -7.78 -0.59
C SER A 63 12.07 -6.53 -0.41
N THR A 64 12.42 -5.82 -1.48
CA THR A 64 13.17 -4.55 -1.37
C THR A 64 12.30 -3.36 -0.94
N GLN A 65 10.99 -3.44 -1.16
CA GLN A 65 10.01 -2.47 -0.69
C GLN A 65 8.96 -3.14 0.21
N ILE A 66 8.81 -2.62 1.43
CA ILE A 66 7.84 -3.12 2.41
C ILE A 66 6.97 -1.95 2.88
N PRO A 67 5.69 -1.86 2.48
CA PRO A 67 4.78 -0.84 2.99
C PRO A 67 4.61 -0.87 4.51
N HIS A 68 4.35 0.29 5.12
CA HIS A 68 4.13 0.40 6.56
C HIS A 68 2.73 0.95 6.86
N ILE A 69 1.92 0.21 7.61
CA ILE A 69 0.53 0.57 7.94
C ILE A 69 0.45 0.80 9.45
N THR A 70 -0.14 1.92 9.88
CA THR A 70 -0.35 2.28 11.29
C THR A 70 -1.75 2.86 11.49
N CYS A 71 -2.34 2.63 12.66
CA CYS A 71 -3.67 3.10 13.06
C CYS A 71 -3.67 3.55 14.54
#